data_AF-A0A0F0L1E9-F1
#
_entry.id   AF-A0A0F0L1E9-F1
#
_cell.length_a   1.000
_cell.length_b   1.000
_cell.length_c   1.000
_cell.angle_alpha   90.00
_cell.angle_beta   90.00
_cell.angle_gamma   90.00
#
_symmetry.space_group_name_H-M   'P 1'
#
loop_
_entity.id
_entity.type
_entity.pdbx_description
1 polymer ?
#
loop_
_entity_poly.entity_id
_entity_poly.type
_entity_poly.pdbx_seq_one_letter_code
_entity_poly.pdbx_strand_id
1 'polypeptide(L)'
;MATGAVLLVFVGVGIYGLLRGPDTPTPAPSPESSTPVTPDTTHASAPIEAETEPERFARTIAMRLFAWDTAAGRDVDEFKQPLIDVADPEEAPGLVADLRGYYPDREIWAKLRDAHTRQWLTIDTLTIPPTWSAVTEQARGLIPPGAAAFTITGTRHRAGIWEGQAVADAHPVSFTIFIACPTDGACRLLRLSAVDQPMP
;
A
#
# COMPACT_ATOMS: atom_id res chain seq x y z
N MET A 1 27.86 -44.25 -43.16
CA MET A 1 26.64 -43.90 -43.92
C MET A 1 25.64 -43.30 -42.95
N ALA A 2 25.26 -42.01 -43.16
CA ALA A 2 24.00 -41.33 -42.80
C ALA A 2 23.52 -41.41 -41.32
N THR A 3 22.82 -40.48 -40.66
CA THR A 3 22.08 -39.22 -40.91
C THR A 3 21.83 -38.67 -39.47
N GLY A 4 21.91 -37.39 -39.15
CA GLY A 4 20.79 -36.46 -39.29
C GLY A 4 20.03 -36.22 -37.96
N ALA A 5 19.81 -34.92 -37.69
CA ALA A 5 18.73 -34.30 -36.90
C ALA A 5 18.91 -33.97 -35.41
N VAL A 6 18.41 -32.78 -35.12
CA VAL A 6 18.52 -31.88 -33.96
C VAL A 6 17.30 -32.05 -33.02
N LEU A 7 17.38 -31.38 -31.86
CA LEU A 7 16.33 -30.94 -30.91
C LEU A 7 16.09 -31.82 -29.68
N LEU A 8 16.27 -31.21 -28.51
CA LEU A 8 15.33 -31.38 -27.40
C LEU A 8 15.16 -30.04 -26.65
N VAL A 9 13.92 -29.55 -26.73
CA VAL A 9 13.32 -28.43 -26.01
C VAL A 9 13.04 -28.84 -24.56
N PHE A 10 13.25 -27.96 -23.59
CA PHE A 10 12.68 -28.09 -22.24
C PHE A 10 11.84 -26.85 -21.89
N VAL A 11 10.52 -27.06 -21.85
CA VAL A 11 9.51 -26.19 -21.23
C VAL A 11 8.61 -27.08 -20.41
N GLY A 12 8.30 -26.73 -19.15
CA GLY A 12 7.19 -27.39 -18.46
C GLY A 12 7.12 -27.29 -16.94
N VAL A 13 7.01 -26.09 -16.35
CA VAL A 13 6.34 -25.92 -15.04
C VAL A 13 5.53 -24.61 -15.06
N GLY A 14 4.48 -24.57 -15.88
CA GLY A 14 3.48 -23.50 -15.90
C GLY A 14 2.04 -24.01 -16.03
N ILE A 15 1.82 -25.33 -15.99
CA ILE A 15 0.54 -25.96 -16.37
C ILE A 15 0.06 -27.00 -15.33
N TYR A 16 0.43 -26.87 -14.06
CA TYR A 16 -0.05 -27.78 -13.00
C TYR A 16 -1.21 -27.21 -12.17
N GLY A 17 -1.77 -26.05 -12.54
CA GLY A 17 -3.01 -25.51 -11.98
C GLY A 17 -4.29 -25.84 -12.79
N LEU A 18 -4.16 -26.53 -13.93
CA LEU A 18 -5.26 -26.72 -14.91
C LEU A 18 -5.91 -28.13 -14.91
N LEU A 19 -5.59 -29.00 -13.93
CA LEU A 19 -5.98 -30.42 -13.95
C LEU A 19 -7.00 -30.85 -12.88
N ARG A 20 -7.78 -29.93 -12.30
CA ARG A 20 -9.03 -30.29 -11.59
C ARG A 20 -10.12 -29.30 -12.00
N GLY A 21 -11.05 -29.74 -12.83
CA GLY A 21 -12.24 -28.97 -13.20
C GLY A 21 -13.21 -28.84 -12.02
N PRO A 22 -14.04 -27.79 -11.97
CA PRO A 22 -15.06 -27.67 -10.94
C PRO A 22 -16.23 -28.62 -11.21
N ASP A 23 -16.66 -29.36 -10.18
CA ASP A 23 -17.96 -30.02 -10.13
C ASP A 23 -19.06 -28.95 -10.23
N THR A 24 -20.05 -29.18 -11.09
CA THR A 24 -21.18 -28.27 -11.34
C THR A 24 -22.03 -28.05 -10.09
N PRO A 25 -22.24 -26.79 -9.63
CA PRO A 25 -23.32 -26.46 -8.71
C PRO A 25 -24.45 -25.71 -9.44
N THR A 26 -25.68 -26.10 -9.09
CA THR A 26 -26.99 -25.48 -9.34
C THR A 26 -26.99 -23.95 -9.48
N PRO A 27 -27.83 -23.35 -10.35
CA PRO A 27 -27.83 -21.90 -10.57
C PRO A 27 -28.29 -21.12 -9.33
N ALA A 28 -27.37 -20.33 -8.78
CA ALA A 28 -27.64 -19.30 -7.78
C ALA A 28 -28.00 -17.96 -8.46
N PRO A 29 -28.84 -17.11 -7.84
CA PRO A 29 -29.31 -15.87 -8.46
C PRO A 29 -28.16 -14.90 -8.76
N SER A 30 -28.26 -14.20 -9.89
CA SER A 30 -27.27 -13.24 -10.38
C SER A 30 -26.83 -12.26 -9.28
N PRO A 31 -25.53 -12.09 -9.01
CA PRO A 31 -25.08 -10.95 -8.24
C PRO A 31 -25.31 -9.71 -9.10
N GLU A 32 -26.06 -8.75 -8.56
CA GLU A 32 -26.04 -7.37 -9.03
C GLU A 32 -24.56 -6.98 -9.19
N SER A 33 -24.21 -6.51 -10.39
CA SER A 33 -22.89 -5.94 -10.66
C SER A 33 -22.70 -4.72 -9.78
N SER A 34 -22.19 -4.94 -8.56
CA SER A 34 -21.54 -3.91 -7.78
C SER A 34 -20.30 -3.54 -8.56
N THR A 35 -20.40 -2.51 -9.40
CA THR A 35 -19.22 -1.87 -9.97
C THR A 35 -18.36 -1.45 -8.78
N PRO A 36 -17.12 -1.95 -8.64
CA PRO A 36 -16.28 -1.52 -7.54
C PRO A 36 -16.11 -0.02 -7.65
N VAL A 37 -16.56 0.71 -6.62
CA VAL A 37 -16.34 2.15 -6.51
C VAL A 37 -14.83 2.32 -6.52
N THR A 38 -14.32 2.78 -7.65
CA THR A 38 -12.91 3.09 -7.78
C THR A 38 -12.65 4.34 -6.93
N PRO A 39 -11.76 4.30 -5.94
CA PRO A 39 -11.45 5.49 -5.19
C PRO A 39 -10.74 6.50 -6.09
N ASP A 40 -11.11 7.76 -5.92
CA ASP A 40 -10.54 8.87 -6.68
C ASP A 40 -9.10 9.12 -6.22
N THR A 41 -8.12 8.75 -7.05
CA THR A 41 -6.70 9.01 -6.83
C THR A 41 -6.31 10.45 -7.17
N THR A 42 -7.23 11.29 -7.65
CA THR A 42 -6.94 12.69 -8.04
C THR A 42 -6.36 13.52 -6.89
N HIS A 43 -6.73 13.21 -5.65
CA HIS A 43 -6.22 13.92 -4.46
C HIS A 43 -4.99 13.26 -3.82
N ALA A 44 -4.40 12.25 -4.45
CA ALA A 44 -3.32 11.47 -3.87
C ALA A 44 -2.05 12.30 -3.54
N SER A 45 -1.70 13.27 -4.37
CA SER A 45 -0.56 14.18 -4.14
C SER A 45 -0.96 15.54 -3.56
N ALA A 46 -2.24 15.73 -3.22
CA ALA A 46 -2.68 16.96 -2.58
C ALA A 46 -2.11 17.06 -1.15
N PRO A 47 -1.86 18.29 -0.64
CA PRO A 47 -1.47 18.51 0.75
C PRO A 47 -2.41 17.78 1.72
N ILE A 48 -1.84 17.26 2.79
CA ILE A 48 -2.62 16.64 3.88
C ILE A 48 -3.04 17.76 4.82
N GLU A 49 -4.35 17.89 5.04
CA GLU A 49 -4.88 18.89 5.96
C GLU A 49 -4.46 18.59 7.39
N ALA A 50 -4.29 19.65 8.17
CA ALA A 50 -3.99 19.52 9.59
C ALA A 50 -5.13 18.79 10.30
N GLU A 51 -4.78 17.72 11.01
CA GLU A 51 -5.72 16.87 11.74
C GLU A 51 -5.23 16.71 13.17
N THR A 52 -6.15 16.71 14.14
CA THR A 52 -5.86 16.57 15.58
C THR A 52 -6.33 15.24 16.13
N GLU A 53 -7.22 14.54 15.43
CA GLU A 53 -7.77 13.24 15.80
C GLU A 53 -6.84 12.11 15.29
N PRO A 54 -6.21 11.34 16.20
CA PRO A 54 -5.20 10.34 15.85
C PRO A 54 -5.64 9.30 14.81
N GLU A 55 -6.86 8.75 14.95
CA GLU A 55 -7.34 7.69 14.05
C GLU A 55 -7.63 8.23 12.64
N ARG A 56 -8.24 9.41 12.53
CA ARG A 56 -8.50 10.06 11.23
C ARG A 56 -7.21 10.43 10.52
N PHE A 57 -6.21 10.90 11.26
CA PHE A 57 -4.89 11.17 10.69
C PHE A 57 -4.24 9.86 10.20
N ALA A 58 -4.16 8.83 11.03
CA ALA A 58 -3.59 7.54 10.66
C ALA A 58 -4.28 6.91 9.44
N ARG A 59 -5.61 6.98 9.36
CA ARG A 59 -6.40 6.54 8.19
C ARG A 59 -6.03 7.32 6.93
N THR A 60 -5.88 8.63 7.04
CA THR A 60 -5.47 9.49 5.91
C THR A 60 -4.08 9.11 5.41
N ILE A 61 -3.12 8.93 6.32
CA ILE A 61 -1.76 8.47 5.98
C ILE A 61 -1.81 7.10 5.30
N ALA A 62 -2.54 6.13 5.86
CA ALA A 62 -2.68 4.80 5.28
C ALA A 62 -3.21 4.82 3.85
N MET A 63 -4.23 5.63 3.56
CA MET A 63 -4.74 5.79 2.19
C MET A 63 -3.71 6.45 1.27
N ARG A 64 -3.03 7.51 1.73
CA ARG A 64 -2.03 8.26 0.96
C ARG A 64 -0.80 7.41 0.60
N LEU A 65 -0.36 6.51 1.48
CA LEU A 65 0.78 5.61 1.24
C LEU A 65 0.59 4.71 0.01
N PHE A 66 -0.65 4.37 -0.30
CA PHE A 66 -0.97 3.46 -1.41
C PHE A 66 -1.68 4.16 -2.57
N ALA A 67 -2.13 5.40 -2.41
CA ALA A 67 -2.77 6.17 -3.45
C ALA A 67 -1.72 6.81 -4.37
N TRP A 68 -1.55 6.24 -5.56
CA TRP A 68 -0.77 6.87 -6.62
C TRP A 68 -1.28 6.42 -7.99
N ASP A 69 -1.05 7.24 -9.00
CA ASP A 69 -1.52 7.01 -10.36
C ASP A 69 -0.46 7.50 -11.36
N THR A 70 0.10 6.59 -12.15
CA THR A 70 1.14 6.95 -13.13
C THR A 70 0.56 7.72 -14.33
N ALA A 71 -0.75 7.63 -14.58
CA ALA A 71 -1.44 8.38 -15.63
C ALA A 71 -1.71 9.85 -15.24
N ALA A 72 -1.51 10.22 -13.97
CA ALA A 72 -1.69 11.60 -13.49
C ALA A 72 -0.61 12.59 -13.99
N GLY A 73 0.42 12.11 -14.71
CA GLY A 73 1.50 12.97 -15.22
C GLY A 73 2.39 13.56 -14.12
N ARG A 74 2.46 12.87 -12.98
CA ARG A 74 3.27 13.23 -11.81
C ARG A 74 4.43 12.24 -11.65
N ASP A 75 5.51 12.68 -11.02
CA ASP A 75 6.59 11.80 -10.58
C ASP A 75 6.29 11.17 -9.22
N VAL A 76 6.87 9.99 -8.98
CA VAL A 76 6.64 9.22 -7.76
C VAL A 76 6.91 10.01 -6.48
N ASP A 77 7.89 10.92 -6.52
CA ASP A 77 8.28 11.73 -5.36
C ASP A 77 7.21 12.79 -5.01
N GLU A 78 6.41 13.25 -5.97
CA GLU A 78 5.31 14.19 -5.71
C GLU A 78 4.17 13.55 -4.89
N PHE A 79 4.02 12.22 -4.95
CA PHE A 79 3.06 11.50 -4.10
C PHE A 79 3.59 11.28 -2.68
N LYS A 80 4.92 11.28 -2.50
CA LYS A 80 5.55 11.16 -1.17
C LYS A 80 5.56 12.49 -0.44
N GLN A 81 5.67 13.61 -1.15
CA GLN A 81 5.90 14.91 -0.55
C GLN A 81 4.87 15.29 0.52
N PRO A 82 3.54 15.12 0.33
CA PRO A 82 2.57 15.44 1.37
C PRO A 82 2.73 14.64 2.66
N LEU A 83 3.26 13.40 2.59
CA LEU A 83 3.57 12.58 3.76
C LEU A 83 4.82 13.10 4.49
N ILE A 84 5.79 13.61 3.76
CA ILE A 84 7.01 14.23 4.30
C ILE A 84 6.68 15.59 4.94
N ASP A 85 5.76 16.36 4.37
CA ASP A 85 5.37 17.68 4.87
C ASP A 85 4.69 17.62 6.25
N VAL A 86 3.99 16.53 6.54
CA VAL A 86 3.36 16.26 7.85
C VAL A 86 4.25 15.44 8.78
N ALA A 87 5.49 15.14 8.38
CA ALA A 87 6.43 14.44 9.24
C ALA A 87 6.75 15.26 10.48
N ASP A 88 7.09 14.56 11.56
CA ASP A 88 7.83 15.19 12.64
C ASP A 88 9.25 15.52 12.15
N PRO A 89 9.76 16.75 12.40
CA PRO A 89 11.08 17.17 11.89
C PRO A 89 12.24 16.28 12.35
N GLU A 90 12.17 15.71 13.56
CA GLU A 90 13.24 14.86 14.11
C GLU A 90 13.21 13.45 13.50
N GLU A 91 12.03 12.95 13.15
CA GLU A 91 11.84 11.62 12.56
C GLU A 91 11.88 11.61 11.02
N ALA A 92 11.81 12.78 10.36
CA ALA A 92 11.73 12.91 8.91
C ALA A 92 12.79 12.09 8.12
N PRO A 93 14.08 12.04 8.51
CA PRO A 93 15.06 11.20 7.81
C PRO A 93 14.74 9.70 7.89
N GLY A 94 14.23 9.25 9.04
CA GLY A 94 13.79 7.87 9.24
C GLY A 94 12.55 7.55 8.42
N LEU A 95 11.56 8.45 8.43
CA LEU A 95 10.35 8.32 7.62
C LEU A 95 10.66 8.23 6.12
N VAL A 96 11.54 9.09 5.60
CA VAL A 96 11.97 9.04 4.19
C VAL A 96 12.62 7.69 3.85
N ALA A 97 13.32 7.07 4.80
CA ALA A 97 13.84 5.72 4.64
C ALA A 97 12.71 4.67 4.56
N ASP A 98 11.73 4.76 5.45
CA ASP A 98 10.60 3.83 5.49
C ASP A 98 9.75 3.93 4.19
N LEU A 99 9.52 5.14 3.66
CA LEU A 99 8.75 5.39 2.43
C LEU A 99 9.32 4.69 1.18
N ARG A 100 10.62 4.35 1.17
CA ARG A 100 11.22 3.56 0.09
C ARG A 100 10.62 2.15 -0.04
N GLY A 101 10.05 1.61 1.04
CA GLY A 101 9.35 0.32 1.03
C GLY A 101 7.90 0.39 0.53
N TYR A 102 7.31 1.59 0.45
CA TYR A 102 5.91 1.79 0.06
C TYR A 102 5.73 2.20 -1.40
N TYR A 103 6.72 2.89 -1.97
CA TYR A 103 6.66 3.41 -3.33
C TYR A 103 7.64 2.68 -4.25
N PRO A 104 7.27 2.49 -5.53
CA PRO A 104 8.22 1.99 -6.52
C PRO A 104 9.40 2.96 -6.67
N ASP A 105 10.55 2.42 -7.06
CA ASP A 105 11.67 3.25 -7.51
C ASP A 105 11.37 3.90 -8.88
N ARG A 106 12.27 4.79 -9.32
CA ARG A 106 12.08 5.54 -10.57
C ARG A 106 12.09 4.65 -11.83
N GLU A 107 12.85 3.55 -11.83
CA GLU A 107 12.91 2.64 -12.97
C GLU A 107 11.61 1.85 -13.09
N ILE A 108 11.12 1.31 -11.98
CA ILE A 108 9.83 0.62 -11.90
C ILE A 108 8.71 1.60 -12.25
N TRP A 109 8.75 2.83 -11.72
CA TRP A 109 7.74 3.85 -12.03
C TRP A 109 7.61 4.13 -13.54
N ALA A 110 8.73 4.18 -14.28
CA ALA A 110 8.69 4.36 -15.73
C ALA A 110 7.94 3.20 -16.42
N LYS A 111 8.21 1.95 -16.05
CA LYS A 111 7.51 0.78 -16.60
C LYS A 111 6.01 0.79 -16.27
N LEU A 112 5.66 1.21 -15.04
CA LEU A 112 4.27 1.34 -14.61
C LEU A 112 3.52 2.47 -15.31
N ARG A 113 4.24 3.49 -15.78
CA ARG A 113 3.70 4.59 -16.58
C ARG A 113 3.25 4.10 -17.95
N ASP A 114 4.05 3.25 -18.61
CA ASP A 114 3.67 2.63 -19.89
C ASP A 114 2.40 1.78 -19.76
N ALA A 115 2.21 1.14 -18.60
CA ALA A 115 1.04 0.35 -18.28
C ALA A 115 -0.11 1.16 -17.65
N HIS A 116 -0.05 2.50 -17.60
CA HIS A 116 -1.07 3.36 -16.98
C HIS A 116 -1.53 2.86 -15.59
N THR A 117 -0.57 2.41 -14.79
CA THR A 117 -0.85 1.74 -13.53
C THR A 117 -1.23 2.72 -12.42
N ARG A 118 -2.25 2.36 -11.66
CA ARG A 118 -2.63 3.02 -10.41
C ARG A 118 -2.69 2.03 -9.26
N GLN A 119 -2.56 2.54 -8.05
CA GLN A 119 -2.69 1.78 -6.82
C GLN A 119 -3.56 2.54 -5.83
N TRP A 120 -4.28 1.79 -4.99
CA TRP A 120 -5.02 2.31 -3.85
C TRP A 120 -5.12 1.26 -2.75
N LEU A 121 -5.60 1.68 -1.58
CA LEU A 121 -5.84 0.82 -0.42
C LEU A 121 -7.31 0.89 -0.02
N THR A 122 -7.91 -0.28 0.19
CA THR A 122 -9.15 -0.42 0.96
C THR A 122 -8.75 -0.81 2.38
N ILE A 123 -9.08 0.00 3.37
CA ILE A 123 -8.74 -0.29 4.78
C ILE A 123 -9.81 -1.19 5.37
N ASP A 124 -9.40 -2.34 5.91
CA ASP A 124 -10.27 -3.30 6.57
C ASP A 124 -10.34 -3.01 8.08
N THR A 125 -9.18 -2.85 8.72
CA THR A 125 -9.10 -2.54 10.15
C THR A 125 -8.01 -1.51 10.45
N LEU A 126 -8.20 -0.80 11.57
CA LEU A 126 -7.23 0.11 12.17
C LEU A 126 -7.33 -0.09 13.67
N THR A 127 -6.27 -0.59 14.30
CA THR A 127 -6.25 -0.95 15.73
C THR A 127 -4.93 -0.56 16.37
N ILE A 128 -4.91 -0.36 17.68
CA ILE A 128 -3.66 -0.14 18.42
C ILE A 128 -2.93 -1.50 18.54
N PRO A 129 -1.63 -1.59 18.19
CA PRO A 129 -0.86 -2.82 18.34
C PRO A 129 -0.88 -3.30 19.79
N PRO A 130 -1.07 -4.61 20.05
CA PRO A 130 -1.10 -5.15 21.42
C PRO A 130 0.16 -4.83 22.23
N THR A 131 1.32 -4.75 21.59
CA THR A 131 2.59 -4.45 22.26
C THR A 131 2.85 -2.96 22.51
N TRP A 132 2.00 -2.05 21.99
CA TRP A 132 2.23 -0.61 22.09
C TRP A 132 2.29 -0.12 23.56
N SER A 133 1.40 -0.62 24.42
CA SER A 133 1.38 -0.25 25.85
C SER A 133 2.71 -0.58 26.52
N ALA A 134 3.25 -1.78 26.31
CA ALA A 134 4.54 -2.19 26.86
C ALA A 134 5.70 -1.31 26.35
N VAL A 135 5.69 -0.94 25.07
CA VAL A 135 6.70 -0.01 24.51
C VAL A 135 6.62 1.35 25.19
N THR A 136 5.41 1.90 25.37
CA THR A 136 5.24 3.20 26.05
C THR A 136 5.69 3.18 27.51
N GLU A 137 5.56 2.04 28.20
CA GLU A 137 6.04 1.89 29.56
C GLU A 137 7.57 1.79 29.67
N GLN A 138 8.21 1.11 28.71
CA GLN A 138 9.66 0.88 28.71
C GLN A 138 10.43 2.10 28.22
N ALA A 139 9.90 2.81 27.22
CA ALA A 139 10.54 3.97 26.58
C ALA A 139 10.01 5.31 27.13
N ARG A 140 9.58 5.35 28.39
CA ARG A 140 9.12 6.58 29.04
C ARG A 140 10.19 7.68 28.96
N GLY A 141 9.80 8.84 28.45
CA GLY A 141 10.70 9.98 28.25
C GLY A 141 11.51 9.94 26.95
N LEU A 142 11.45 8.85 26.18
CA LEU A 142 12.02 8.75 24.82
C LEU A 142 10.95 8.85 23.73
N ILE A 143 9.67 8.67 24.08
CA ILE A 143 8.55 8.80 23.16
C ILE A 143 7.96 10.22 23.24
N PRO A 144 7.69 10.89 22.10
CA PRO A 144 7.05 12.20 22.08
C PRO A 144 5.68 12.21 22.79
N PRO A 145 5.29 13.32 23.44
CA PRO A 145 3.95 13.47 23.98
C PRO A 145 2.87 13.25 22.91
N GLY A 146 1.80 12.54 23.28
CA GLY A 146 0.70 12.25 22.36
C GLY A 146 1.03 11.21 21.29
N ALA A 147 2.12 10.45 21.45
CA ALA A 147 2.45 9.37 20.53
C ALA A 147 1.42 8.24 20.56
N ALA A 148 1.12 7.71 19.38
CA ALA A 148 0.25 6.58 19.17
C ALA A 148 0.81 5.69 18.04
N ALA A 149 0.47 4.41 18.10
CA ALA A 149 0.72 3.46 17.03
C ALA A 149 -0.60 2.85 16.59
N PHE A 150 -0.77 2.69 15.28
CA PHE A 150 -1.93 2.05 14.67
C PHE A 150 -1.47 1.00 13.67
N THR A 151 -1.86 -0.26 13.89
CA THR A 151 -1.76 -1.32 12.90
C THR A 151 -2.97 -1.28 11.98
N ILE A 152 -2.71 -1.22 10.68
CA ILE A 152 -3.69 -1.21 9.61
C ILE A 152 -3.62 -2.54 8.92
N THR A 153 -4.78 -3.17 8.73
CA THR A 153 -4.96 -4.22 7.73
C THR A 153 -5.82 -3.68 6.61
N GLY A 154 -5.53 -4.10 5.39
CA GLY A 154 -6.32 -3.69 4.24
C GLY A 154 -6.04 -4.54 3.02
N THR A 155 -6.73 -4.21 1.94
CA THR A 155 -6.50 -4.77 0.62
C THR A 155 -5.87 -3.71 -0.28
N ARG A 156 -4.62 -3.93 -0.69
CA ARG A 156 -3.94 -3.15 -1.72
C ARG A 156 -4.47 -3.58 -3.07
N HIS A 157 -4.96 -2.63 -3.84
CA HIS A 157 -5.42 -2.84 -5.20
C HIS A 157 -4.47 -2.18 -6.18
N ARG A 158 -4.30 -2.82 -7.34
CA ARG A 158 -3.53 -2.27 -8.46
C ARG A 158 -4.30 -2.53 -9.74
N ALA A 159 -4.37 -1.53 -10.61
CA ALA A 159 -5.00 -1.67 -11.92
C ALA A 159 -4.15 -0.97 -12.98
N GLY A 160 -4.16 -1.48 -14.20
CA GLY A 160 -3.42 -0.93 -15.33
C GLY A 160 -3.83 -1.56 -16.65
N ILE A 161 -3.02 -1.33 -17.67
CA ILE A 161 -3.19 -1.83 -19.03
C ILE A 161 -2.02 -2.74 -19.39
N TRP A 162 -2.33 -3.93 -19.91
CA TRP A 162 -1.36 -4.89 -20.43
C TRP A 162 -1.81 -5.35 -21.82
N GLU A 163 -0.96 -5.20 -22.84
CA GLU A 163 -1.28 -5.52 -24.24
C GLU A 163 -2.64 -4.95 -24.72
N GLY A 164 -2.96 -3.73 -24.28
CA GLY A 164 -4.21 -3.04 -24.61
C GLY A 164 -5.45 -3.55 -23.87
N GLN A 165 -5.30 -4.49 -22.93
CA GLN A 165 -6.39 -4.98 -22.08
C GLN A 165 -6.24 -4.46 -20.64
N ALA A 166 -7.38 -4.18 -20.00
CA ALA A 166 -7.39 -3.80 -18.59
C ALA A 166 -7.08 -5.02 -17.71
N VAL A 167 -6.16 -4.84 -16.77
CA VAL A 167 -5.78 -5.85 -15.77
C VAL A 167 -5.85 -5.25 -14.38
N ALA A 168 -6.22 -6.07 -13.39
CA ALA A 168 -6.29 -5.68 -12.00
C ALA A 168 -5.79 -6.81 -11.09
N ASP A 169 -5.27 -6.41 -9.95
CA ASP A 169 -4.71 -7.28 -8.93
C ASP A 169 -5.04 -6.74 -7.54
N ALA A 170 -5.21 -7.63 -6.56
CA ALA A 170 -5.58 -7.29 -5.20
C ALA A 170 -4.90 -8.22 -4.19
N HIS A 171 -4.23 -7.64 -3.21
CA HIS A 171 -3.47 -8.37 -2.22
C HIS A 171 -3.72 -7.80 -0.81
N PRO A 172 -3.90 -8.65 0.22
CA PRO A 172 -3.95 -8.18 1.59
C PRO A 172 -2.59 -7.58 1.97
N VAL A 173 -2.62 -6.55 2.81
CA VAL A 173 -1.45 -5.90 3.39
C VAL A 173 -1.66 -5.61 4.87
N SER A 174 -0.56 -5.61 5.64
CA SER A 174 -0.58 -5.17 7.05
C SER A 174 0.65 -4.34 7.40
N PHE A 175 0.48 -3.24 8.11
CA PHE A 175 1.58 -2.37 8.51
C PHE A 175 1.18 -1.47 9.70
N THR A 176 2.16 -0.87 10.37
CA THR A 176 1.95 0.01 11.52
C THR A 176 2.41 1.42 11.21
N ILE A 177 1.57 2.41 11.53
CA ILE A 177 1.88 3.83 11.48
C ILE A 177 2.14 4.33 12.89
N PHE A 178 3.24 5.04 13.09
CA PHE A 178 3.57 5.72 14.34
C PHE A 178 3.37 7.22 14.15
N ILE A 179 2.59 7.85 15.02
CA ILE A 179 2.25 9.27 14.96
C ILE A 179 2.42 9.93 16.32
N ALA A 180 2.50 11.25 16.36
CA ALA A 180 2.37 12.05 17.59
C ALA A 180 1.34 13.16 17.40
N CYS A 181 0.35 13.23 18.27
CA CYS A 181 -0.70 14.25 18.26
C CYS A 181 -0.61 15.09 19.55
N PRO A 182 0.08 16.24 19.53
CA PRO A 182 0.16 17.12 20.69
C PRO A 182 -1.22 17.70 21.03
N THR A 183 -1.43 18.10 22.28
CA THR A 183 -2.74 18.60 22.75
C THR A 183 -3.15 19.93 22.12
N ASP A 184 -2.19 20.71 21.65
CA ASP A 184 -2.34 22.08 21.13
C ASP A 184 -1.90 22.22 19.66
N GLY A 185 -1.76 21.10 18.94
CA GLY A 185 -1.29 21.10 17.56
C GLY A 185 -1.80 19.94 16.71
N ALA A 186 -1.46 19.99 15.43
CA ALA A 186 -1.78 18.93 14.48
C ALA A 186 -0.89 17.70 14.69
N CYS A 187 -1.45 16.53 14.41
CA CYS A 187 -0.74 15.27 14.37
C CYS A 187 0.43 15.31 13.39
N ARG A 188 1.50 14.62 13.75
CA ARG A 188 2.71 14.43 12.96
C ARG A 188 2.96 12.96 12.71
N LEU A 189 3.44 12.65 11.50
CA LEU A 189 3.88 11.31 11.14
C LEU A 189 5.31 11.09 11.64
N LEU A 190 5.51 10.07 12.46
CA LEU A 190 6.84 9.72 12.98
C LEU A 190 7.52 8.72 12.06
N ARG A 191 7.01 7.49 12.03
CA ARG A 191 7.64 6.33 11.39
C ARG A 191 6.61 5.39 10.81
N LEU A 192 7.06 4.49 9.95
CA LEU A 192 6.26 3.42 9.39
C LEU A 192 6.98 2.09 9.61
N SER A 193 6.24 1.04 9.94
CA SER A 193 6.78 -0.31 9.79
C SER A 193 6.91 -0.66 8.30
N ALA A 194 7.65 -1.71 7.97
CA ALA A 194 7.62 -2.22 6.59
C ALA A 194 6.25 -2.86 6.30
N VAL A 195 5.88 -2.89 5.02
CA VAL A 195 4.67 -3.59 4.55
C VAL A 195 4.81 -5.08 4.86
N ASP A 196 3.73 -5.66 5.37
CA ASP A 196 3.59 -7.05 5.85
C ASP A 196 4.51 -7.40 7.03
N GLN A 197 5.00 -6.37 7.72
CA GLN A 197 5.78 -6.48 8.96
C GLN A 197 5.22 -5.49 10.00
N PRO A 198 3.95 -5.63 10.41
CA PRO A 198 3.38 -4.76 11.44
C PRO A 198 4.07 -4.99 12.79
N MET A 199 3.94 -4.02 13.67
CA MET A 199 4.24 -4.19 15.08
C MET A 199 3.33 -5.28 15.66
N PRO A 200 3.89 -6.28 16.37
CA PRO A 200 3.14 -7.41 16.91
C PRO A 200 2.19 -7.05 18.06
#